data_AF-A0A3P6F8Q0-F1
#
_entry.id   AF-A0A3P6F8Q0-F1
#
_cell.length_a   1.000
_cell.length_b   1.000
_cell.length_c   1.000
_cell.angle_alpha   90.00
_cell.angle_beta   90.00
_cell.angle_gamma   90.00
#
_symmetry.space_group_name_H-M   'P 1'
#
loop_
_entity.id
_entity.type
_entity.pdbx_description
1 polymer ?
#
loop_
_entity_poly.entity_id
_entity_poly.type
_entity_poly.pdbx_seq_one_letter_code
_entity_poly.pdbx_strand_id
1 'polypeptide(L)'
;MAGEEKQALSPKEILHHKFGVKASYRIEEVNVSSQSTCLYRCHLQLPNFSVVSNVFKKKKDSEQSAAELALEKLGIQPQDNDDDHTTVEEGWDDIVERIKYIFSDEFLSAGHHPLGSHLRATLLRDGERRGSVPVSAIATFDSKINSLCKVINPSMDSDPILAVSYVMKAAEKLSDYIVVSPHAASLRRKSPYPPAIIEGLATHVESIKVEAVHIKCTKRDEEVVEPVILDISSDRYYLDAIAEKLGLKDASQVMISREISNTSSCRVYSAIPNLTSSNDLKESRNAKASFVCCGQDIHGDAILASVGYTGRSHDLEHDNVTLKSFYRSLYQLFLFNMFGFLGDSLHVLSPATTSGTGVYYIYSSC
;
A
#
# COMPACT_ATOMS: atom_id res chain seq x y z
N MET A 1 7.53 3.49 23.56
CA MET A 1 8.84 3.00 23.06
C MET A 1 8.68 1.51 22.79
N ALA A 2 8.10 1.16 21.65
CA ALA A 2 8.08 -0.20 21.12
C ALA A 2 8.69 -0.08 19.73
N GLY A 3 9.86 -0.69 19.54
CA GLY A 3 10.49 -0.77 18.22
C GLY A 3 9.63 -1.67 17.36
N GLU A 4 9.17 -1.16 16.21
CA GLU A 4 8.56 -1.99 15.19
C GLU A 4 9.67 -2.88 14.61
N GLU A 5 9.64 -4.17 14.94
CA GLU A 5 10.44 -5.17 14.26
C GLU A 5 9.99 -5.19 12.79
N LYS A 6 10.80 -4.58 11.92
CA LYS A 6 10.86 -4.90 10.49
C LYS A 6 10.82 -6.43 10.40
N GLN A 7 9.81 -7.01 9.76
CA GLN A 7 9.79 -8.45 9.48
C GLN A 7 11.01 -8.75 8.60
N ALA A 8 12.10 -9.17 9.24
CA ALA A 8 13.30 -9.61 8.55
C ALA A 8 12.88 -10.77 7.64
N LEU A 9 13.16 -10.65 6.34
CA LEU A 9 12.93 -11.73 5.39
C LEU A 9 13.59 -12.99 5.95
N SER A 10 12.85 -14.09 5.97
CA SER A 10 13.40 -15.34 6.45
C SER A 10 14.58 -15.76 5.55
N PRO A 11 15.64 -16.35 6.11
CA PRO A 11 16.75 -16.95 5.35
C PRO A 11 16.35 -17.71 4.08
N LYS A 12 15.21 -18.41 4.11
CA LYS A 12 14.64 -19.12 2.97
C LYS A 12 14.12 -18.18 1.87
N GLU A 13 13.46 -17.09 2.24
CA GLU A 13 12.97 -16.08 1.30
C GLU A 13 14.12 -15.32 0.64
N ILE A 14 15.19 -15.03 1.37
CA ILE A 14 16.40 -14.38 0.83
C ILE A 14 17.03 -15.25 -0.26
N LEU A 15 17.19 -16.56 -0.01
CA LEU A 15 17.73 -17.49 -1.00
C LEU A 15 16.80 -17.66 -2.20
N HIS A 16 15.49 -17.72 -1.97
CA HIS A 16 14.52 -17.80 -3.06
C HIS A 16 14.52 -16.52 -3.92
N HIS A 17 14.67 -15.34 -3.33
CA HIS A 17 14.79 -14.09 -4.08
C HIS A 17 16.06 -14.06 -4.95
N LYS A 18 17.20 -14.52 -4.41
CA LYS A 18 18.50 -14.45 -5.09
C LYS A 18 18.72 -15.55 -6.15
N PHE A 19 18.24 -16.76 -5.88
CA PHE A 19 18.51 -17.94 -6.73
C PHE A 19 17.25 -18.54 -7.35
N GLY A 20 16.05 -18.16 -6.89
CA GLY A 20 14.77 -18.65 -7.41
C GLY A 20 14.69 -20.18 -7.41
N VAL A 21 14.22 -20.72 -8.52
CA VAL A 21 14.10 -22.17 -8.76
C VAL A 21 15.43 -22.94 -8.76
N LYS A 22 16.57 -22.24 -8.73
CA LYS A 22 17.90 -22.86 -8.72
C LYS A 22 18.34 -23.30 -7.32
N ALA A 23 17.61 -22.94 -6.27
CA ALA A 23 17.80 -23.43 -4.92
C ALA A 23 16.85 -24.61 -4.66
N SER A 24 17.40 -25.82 -4.49
CA SER A 24 16.62 -27.04 -4.25
C SER A 24 16.81 -27.56 -2.83
N TYR A 25 15.71 -27.72 -2.11
CA TYR A 25 15.69 -28.29 -0.75
C TYR A 25 15.27 -29.75 -0.82
N ARG A 26 16.08 -30.65 -0.25
CA ARG A 26 15.78 -32.08 -0.13
C ARG A 26 15.85 -32.52 1.32
N ILE A 27 14.73 -32.99 1.86
CA ILE A 27 14.65 -33.48 3.24
C ILE A 27 15.04 -34.95 3.30
N GLU A 28 15.95 -35.28 4.20
CA GLU A 28 16.34 -36.63 4.59
C GLU A 28 15.78 -36.94 5.99
N GLU A 29 15.15 -38.10 6.13
CA GLU A 29 14.62 -38.58 7.42
C GLU A 29 15.68 -39.45 8.10
N VAL A 30 16.08 -39.06 9.31
CA VAL A 30 17.11 -39.72 10.10
C VAL A 30 16.43 -40.46 11.25
N ASN A 31 16.45 -41.80 11.18
CA ASN A 31 15.89 -42.66 12.23
C ASN A 31 16.96 -42.99 13.28
N VAL A 32 16.70 -42.62 14.53
CA VAL A 32 17.52 -43.06 15.67
C VAL A 32 16.87 -44.31 16.25
N SER A 33 17.57 -45.44 16.19
CA SER A 33 17.09 -46.73 16.69
C SER A 33 16.83 -46.67 18.19
N SER A 34 15.58 -46.38 18.58
CA SER A 34 14.88 -46.76 19.84
C SER A 34 13.65 -45.88 20.15
N GLN A 35 13.31 -44.86 19.36
CA GLN A 35 12.12 -44.03 19.59
C GLN A 35 11.36 -43.77 18.28
N SER A 36 10.03 -43.73 18.33
CA SER A 36 9.11 -43.44 17.21
C SER A 36 9.18 -42.00 16.69
N THR A 37 10.30 -41.30 16.93
CA THR A 37 10.47 -39.89 16.62
C THR A 37 11.39 -39.75 15.41
N CYS A 38 10.80 -39.46 14.25
CA CYS A 38 11.54 -39.18 13.03
C CYS A 38 12.25 -37.83 13.16
N LEU A 39 13.57 -37.81 12.97
CA LEU A 39 14.33 -36.57 12.88
C LEU A 39 14.55 -36.21 11.41
N TYR A 40 14.77 -34.94 11.13
CA TYR A 40 14.89 -34.40 9.79
C TYR A 40 16.21 -33.68 9.61
N ARG A 41 16.82 -33.91 8.46
CA ARG A 41 18.00 -33.19 7.96
C ARG A 41 17.65 -32.64 6.59
N CYS A 42 18.08 -31.42 6.27
CA CYS A 42 17.82 -30.81 4.98
C CYS A 42 19.14 -30.67 4.20
N HIS A 43 19.10 -31.06 2.93
CA HIS A 43 20.15 -30.83 1.94
C HIS A 43 19.68 -29.71 1.03
N LEU A 44 20.39 -28.59 1.06
CA LEU A 44 20.16 -27.45 0.18
C LEU A 44 21.22 -27.46 -0.93
N GLN A 45 20.76 -27.61 -2.17
CA GLN A 45 21.60 -27.53 -3.36
C GLN A 45 21.43 -26.18 -4.02
N LEU A 46 22.54 -25.43 -4.14
CA LEU A 46 22.64 -24.18 -4.88
C LEU A 46 23.53 -24.40 -6.14
N PRO A 47 23.51 -23.48 -7.12
CA PRO A 47 24.31 -23.60 -8.33
C PRO A 47 25.82 -23.79 -8.09
N ASN A 48 26.33 -23.20 -7.01
CA ASN A 48 27.77 -23.11 -6.75
C ASN A 48 28.25 -24.12 -5.68
N PHE A 49 27.37 -24.55 -4.78
CA PHE A 49 27.73 -25.47 -3.69
C PHE A 49 26.47 -26.09 -3.06
N SER A 50 26.66 -27.09 -2.21
CA SER A 50 25.61 -27.68 -1.39
C SER A 50 25.88 -27.51 0.10
N VAL A 51 24.81 -27.45 0.88
CA VAL A 51 24.83 -27.34 2.34
C VAL A 51 23.90 -28.38 2.94
N VAL A 52 24.28 -28.89 4.11
CA VAL A 52 23.51 -29.88 4.85
C VAL A 52 23.27 -29.33 6.25
N SER A 53 22.01 -29.29 6.68
CA SER A 53 21.64 -28.84 8.02
C SER A 53 22.06 -29.85 9.09
N ASN A 54 22.01 -29.40 10.33
CA ASN A 54 21.97 -30.29 11.48
C ASN A 54 20.65 -31.09 11.52
N VAL A 55 20.51 -31.97 12.51
CA VAL A 55 19.35 -32.84 12.68
C VAL A 55 18.32 -32.17 13.58
N PHE A 56 17.08 -32.03 13.10
CA PHE A 56 15.99 -31.33 13.80
C PHE A 56 14.76 -32.21 13.97
N LYS A 57 13.90 -31.88 14.95
CA LYS A 57 12.61 -32.58 15.17
C LYS A 57 11.52 -32.15 14.19
N LYS A 58 11.62 -30.96 13.59
CA LYS A 58 10.65 -30.42 12.63
C LYS A 58 11.29 -30.24 11.27
N LYS A 59 10.53 -30.55 10.21
CA LYS A 59 10.93 -30.35 8.80
C LYS A 59 11.23 -28.88 8.49
N LYS A 60 10.41 -27.96 9.01
CA LYS A 60 10.60 -26.51 8.79
C LYS A 60 11.91 -25.99 9.39
N ASP A 61 12.27 -26.46 10.57
CA ASP A 61 13.48 -26.01 11.27
C ASP A 61 14.76 -26.51 10.56
N SER A 62 14.75 -27.71 9.98
CA SER A 62 15.88 -28.21 9.19
C SER A 62 16.06 -27.46 7.88
N GLU A 63 14.97 -27.10 7.20
CA GLU A 63 15.02 -26.24 6.00
C GLU A 63 15.58 -24.85 6.32
N GLN A 64 15.11 -24.25 7.42
CA GLN A 64 15.58 -22.94 7.87
C GLN A 64 17.07 -22.96 8.21
N SER A 65 17.52 -23.98 8.95
CA SER A 65 18.93 -24.14 9.30
C SER A 65 19.82 -24.38 8.07
N ALA A 66 19.36 -25.14 7.07
CA ALA A 66 20.08 -25.29 5.81
C ALA A 66 20.21 -23.94 5.07
N ALA A 67 19.16 -23.13 5.09
CA ALA A 67 19.16 -21.79 4.50
C ALA A 67 20.15 -20.85 5.19
N GLU A 68 20.16 -20.82 6.53
CA GLU A 68 21.09 -20.00 7.33
C GLU A 68 22.55 -20.38 7.07
N LEU A 69 22.88 -21.67 7.09
CA LEU A 69 24.24 -22.15 6.80
C LEU A 69 24.69 -21.83 5.36
N ALA A 70 23.76 -21.80 4.41
CA ALA A 70 24.07 -21.41 3.04
C ALA A 70 24.30 -19.90 2.90
N LEU A 71 23.55 -19.08 3.64
CA LEU A 71 23.77 -17.64 3.70
C LEU A 71 25.11 -17.31 4.38
N GLU A 72 25.42 -17.96 5.50
CA GLU A 72 26.72 -17.83 6.18
C GLU A 72 27.89 -18.16 5.24
N LYS A 73 27.77 -19.26 4.49
CA LYS A 73 28.79 -19.69 3.53
C LYS A 73 28.91 -18.78 2.30
N LEU A 74 27.84 -18.07 1.95
CA LEU A 74 27.86 -17.02 0.93
C LEU A 74 28.42 -15.69 1.46
N GLY A 75 28.70 -15.59 2.77
CA GLY A 75 29.07 -14.34 3.42
C GLY A 75 27.93 -13.33 3.45
N ILE A 76 26.68 -13.79 3.41
CA ILE A 76 25.48 -12.95 3.50
C ILE A 76 24.94 -13.11 4.92
N GLN A 77 25.11 -12.13 5.79
CA GLN A 77 24.40 -12.11 7.05
C GLN A 77 22.92 -11.80 6.78
N PRO A 78 21.95 -12.37 7.52
CA PRO A 78 20.54 -11.97 7.44
C PRO A 78 20.31 -10.48 7.74
N GLN A 79 21.31 -9.82 8.34
CA GLN A 79 21.37 -8.39 8.59
C GLN A 79 21.96 -7.58 7.42
N ASP A 80 22.59 -8.23 6.42
CA ASP A 80 23.14 -7.59 5.21
C ASP A 80 22.05 -7.21 4.18
N ASN A 81 20.85 -6.85 4.65
CA ASN A 81 20.07 -5.84 3.95
C ASN A 81 20.53 -4.42 4.34
N ASP A 82 21.63 -4.28 5.09
CA ASP A 82 22.39 -3.05 5.28
C ASP A 82 23.35 -2.73 4.10
N ASP A 83 23.26 -3.47 2.98
CA ASP A 83 23.91 -3.10 1.71
C ASP A 83 23.18 -1.94 0.97
N ASP A 84 22.19 -1.34 1.61
CA ASP A 84 21.71 0.02 1.32
C ASP A 84 21.75 0.82 2.63
N HIS A 85 22.95 1.15 3.12
CA HIS A 85 23.11 2.41 3.84
C HIS A 85 22.95 3.56 2.83
N THR A 86 21.79 3.62 2.15
CA THR A 86 21.36 4.76 1.38
C THR A 86 21.38 5.92 2.36
N THR A 87 22.37 6.77 2.21
CA THR A 87 22.47 8.00 2.99
C THR A 87 21.23 8.84 2.73
N VAL A 88 20.91 9.77 3.63
CA VAL A 88 19.75 10.65 3.43
C VAL A 88 19.88 11.40 2.10
N GLU A 89 21.10 11.81 1.75
CA GLU A 89 21.45 12.47 0.50
C GLU A 89 21.20 11.58 -0.73
N GLU A 90 21.71 10.35 -0.73
CA GLU A 90 21.47 9.38 -1.81
C GLU A 90 19.97 9.07 -1.94
N GLY A 91 19.24 9.00 -0.82
CA GLY A 91 17.80 8.79 -0.82
C GLY A 91 17.05 9.92 -1.54
N TRP A 92 17.51 11.17 -1.39
CA TRP A 92 16.94 12.30 -2.13
C TRP A 92 17.23 12.23 -3.62
N ASP A 93 18.45 11.87 -4.00
CA ASP A 93 18.85 11.78 -5.41
C ASP A 93 18.16 10.60 -6.10
N ASP A 94 17.97 9.48 -5.40
CA ASP A 94 17.19 8.33 -5.88
C ASP A 94 15.70 8.67 -6.08
N ILE A 95 15.10 9.50 -5.22
CA ILE A 95 13.73 9.99 -5.42
C ILE A 95 13.68 10.84 -6.71
N VAL A 96 14.65 11.72 -6.90
CA VAL A 96 14.76 12.55 -8.11
C VAL A 96 14.84 11.67 -9.37
N GLU A 97 15.76 10.70 -9.39
CA GLU A 97 15.89 9.79 -10.52
C GLU A 97 14.63 8.95 -10.76
N ARG A 98 14.00 8.47 -9.68
CA ARG A 98 12.76 7.69 -9.78
C ARG A 98 11.63 8.53 -10.36
N ILE A 99 11.45 9.76 -9.93
CA ILE A 99 10.45 10.68 -10.50
C ILE A 99 10.74 10.91 -11.99
N LYS A 100 11.99 11.16 -12.36
CA LYS A 100 12.39 11.32 -13.77
C LYS A 100 12.03 10.08 -14.60
N TYR A 101 12.28 8.89 -14.07
CA TYR A 101 11.93 7.63 -14.72
C TYR A 101 10.41 7.44 -14.86
N ILE A 102 9.61 7.77 -13.84
CA ILE A 102 8.13 7.68 -13.90
C ILE A 102 7.58 8.51 -15.07
N PHE A 103 8.14 9.70 -15.32
CA PHE A 103 7.71 10.56 -16.42
C PHE A 103 8.37 10.24 -17.78
N SER A 104 9.19 9.19 -17.86
CA SER A 104 9.83 8.76 -19.11
C SER A 104 8.85 8.10 -20.08
N ASP A 105 9.24 8.05 -21.36
CA ASP A 105 8.49 7.36 -22.41
C ASP A 105 8.47 5.84 -22.20
N GLU A 106 9.56 5.30 -21.63
CA GLU A 106 9.71 3.87 -21.32
C GLU A 106 8.73 3.42 -20.24
N PHE A 107 8.58 4.20 -19.17
CA PHE A 107 7.67 3.87 -18.07
C PHE A 107 6.21 3.84 -18.51
N LEU A 108 5.81 4.81 -19.35
CA LEU A 108 4.46 4.84 -19.92
C LEU A 108 4.20 3.64 -20.86
N SER A 109 5.25 3.06 -21.44
CA SER A 109 5.15 1.89 -22.33
C SER A 109 5.22 0.56 -21.57
N ALA A 110 5.85 0.53 -20.39
CA ALA A 110 6.16 -0.70 -19.63
C ALA A 110 4.95 -1.46 -19.05
N GLY A 111 3.72 -0.98 -19.25
CA GLY A 111 2.47 -1.74 -19.10
C GLY A 111 2.04 -2.20 -17.68
N HIS A 112 2.97 -2.43 -16.76
CA HIS A 112 2.75 -3.30 -15.59
C HIS A 112 2.73 -2.59 -14.23
N HIS A 113 2.88 -1.27 -14.19
CA HIS A 113 2.86 -0.49 -12.96
C HIS A 113 1.54 0.28 -12.82
N PRO A 114 0.88 0.30 -11.63
CA PRO A 114 -0.34 1.07 -11.41
C PRO A 114 -0.22 2.52 -11.87
N LEU A 115 0.88 3.19 -11.52
CA LEU A 115 1.16 4.56 -11.96
C LEU A 115 1.16 4.75 -13.48
N GLY A 116 1.49 3.73 -14.28
CA GLY A 116 1.38 3.84 -15.73
C GLY A 116 -0.06 4.11 -16.16
N SER A 117 -1.04 3.43 -15.55
CA SER A 117 -2.47 3.68 -15.78
C SER A 117 -2.91 5.06 -15.26
N HIS A 118 -2.36 5.51 -14.11
CA HIS A 118 -2.59 6.89 -13.64
C HIS A 118 -2.08 7.95 -14.63
N LEU A 119 -0.87 7.78 -15.16
CA LEU A 119 -0.30 8.69 -16.16
C LEU A 119 -1.18 8.76 -17.40
N ARG A 120 -1.58 7.61 -17.95
CA ARG A 120 -2.48 7.52 -19.11
C ARG A 120 -3.81 8.22 -18.86
N ALA A 121 -4.45 7.94 -17.72
CA ALA A 121 -5.72 8.56 -17.36
C ALA A 121 -5.60 10.08 -17.24
N THR A 122 -4.49 10.59 -16.70
CA THR A 122 -4.29 12.04 -16.58
C THR A 122 -4.06 12.73 -17.93
N LEU A 123 -3.51 12.02 -18.93
CA LEU A 123 -3.37 12.54 -20.31
C LEU A 123 -4.71 12.70 -21.03
N LEU A 124 -5.77 12.03 -20.54
CA LEU A 124 -7.14 12.16 -21.05
C LEU A 124 -7.93 13.28 -20.38
N ARG A 125 -7.45 13.83 -19.25
CA ARG A 125 -8.12 14.95 -18.56
C ARG A 125 -8.26 16.18 -19.46
N ASP A 126 -9.29 16.97 -19.19
CA ASP A 126 -9.60 18.17 -19.95
C ASP A 126 -8.79 19.41 -19.54
N GLY A 127 -8.56 20.29 -20.52
CA GLY A 127 -7.98 21.62 -20.32
C GLY A 127 -6.60 21.61 -19.66
N GLU A 128 -6.41 22.49 -18.67
CA GLU A 128 -5.14 22.70 -17.97
C GLU A 128 -4.70 21.50 -17.11
N ARG A 129 -5.61 20.58 -16.83
CA ARG A 129 -5.39 19.37 -16.03
C ARG A 129 -4.74 18.24 -16.82
N ARG A 130 -4.71 18.36 -18.15
CA ARG A 130 -4.16 17.35 -19.05
C ARG A 130 -2.69 17.07 -18.75
N GLY A 131 -2.40 15.79 -18.52
CA GLY A 131 -1.06 15.29 -18.19
C GLY A 131 -0.56 15.67 -16.80
N SER A 132 -1.38 16.35 -16.00
CA SER A 132 -1.05 16.71 -14.62
C SER A 132 -1.47 15.59 -13.69
N VAL A 133 -0.51 15.02 -12.97
CA VAL A 133 -0.68 13.84 -12.12
C VAL A 133 -0.65 14.28 -10.66
N PRO A 134 -1.66 13.93 -9.84
CA PRO A 134 -1.62 14.25 -8.41
C PRO A 134 -0.43 13.58 -7.72
N VAL A 135 0.28 14.34 -6.88
CA VAL A 135 1.46 13.88 -6.16
C VAL A 135 1.11 12.79 -5.15
N SER A 136 -0.09 12.86 -4.57
CA SER A 136 -0.62 11.82 -3.67
C SER A 136 -0.66 10.46 -4.36
N ALA A 137 -1.03 10.38 -5.64
CA ALA A 137 -0.98 9.13 -6.38
C ALA A 137 0.46 8.60 -6.52
N ILE A 138 1.43 9.48 -6.84
CA ILE A 138 2.84 9.10 -6.97
C ILE A 138 3.39 8.57 -5.65
N ALA A 139 3.15 9.29 -4.55
CA ALA A 139 3.64 8.92 -3.22
C ALA A 139 3.00 7.64 -2.66
N THR A 140 1.75 7.35 -3.03
CA THR A 140 1.02 6.18 -2.52
C THR A 140 1.29 4.91 -3.33
N PHE A 141 1.38 5.01 -4.66
CA PHE A 141 1.44 3.82 -5.53
C PHE A 141 2.84 3.42 -6.00
N ASP A 142 3.88 4.25 -5.78
CA ASP A 142 5.26 3.85 -6.03
C ASP A 142 5.93 3.38 -4.73
N SER A 143 6.13 2.07 -4.61
CA SER A 143 6.75 1.47 -3.42
C SER A 143 8.20 1.91 -3.22
N LYS A 144 8.94 2.20 -4.31
CA LYS A 144 10.33 2.68 -4.23
C LYS A 144 10.39 4.10 -3.68
N ILE A 145 9.51 5.00 -4.12
CA ILE A 145 9.40 6.34 -3.52
C ILE A 145 9.01 6.22 -2.05
N ASN A 146 8.05 5.36 -1.71
CA ASN A 146 7.61 5.18 -0.34
C ASN A 146 8.78 4.70 0.56
N SER A 147 9.54 3.70 0.12
CA SER A 147 10.69 3.20 0.87
C SER A 147 11.80 4.25 1.03
N LEU A 148 12.11 5.00 -0.02
CA LEU A 148 13.12 6.07 0.04
C LEU A 148 12.70 7.20 0.99
N CYS A 149 11.43 7.60 0.96
CA CYS A 149 10.92 8.58 1.91
C CYS A 149 11.05 8.09 3.37
N LYS A 150 10.85 6.79 3.63
CA LYS A 150 11.03 6.19 4.96
C LYS A 150 12.50 6.17 5.41
N VAL A 151 13.44 6.00 4.48
CA VAL A 151 14.89 6.11 4.76
C VAL A 151 15.23 7.55 5.19
N ILE A 152 14.69 8.54 4.48
CA ILE A 152 14.92 9.96 4.80
C ILE A 152 14.28 10.35 6.15
N ASN A 153 13.06 9.87 6.41
CA ASN A 153 12.33 10.17 7.62
C ASN A 153 11.48 8.98 8.09
N PRO A 154 11.84 8.30 9.18
CA PRO A 154 11.06 7.18 9.70
C PRO A 154 9.64 7.56 10.19
N SER A 155 9.36 8.83 10.50
CA SER A 155 8.03 9.29 10.95
C SER A 155 6.99 9.39 9.82
N MET A 156 7.32 8.92 8.63
CA MET A 156 6.46 8.90 7.44
C MET A 156 5.20 8.06 7.59
N ASP A 157 5.22 7.02 8.42
CA ASP A 157 4.05 6.15 8.61
C ASP A 157 2.89 6.85 9.36
N SER A 158 3.22 7.84 10.19
CA SER A 158 2.23 8.65 10.92
C SER A 158 1.68 9.84 10.14
N ASP A 159 2.46 10.41 9.22
CA ASP A 159 2.06 11.60 8.45
C ASP A 159 2.35 11.43 6.96
N PRO A 160 1.37 10.99 6.16
CA PRO A 160 1.55 10.76 4.74
C PRO A 160 1.67 12.08 3.95
N ILE A 161 1.36 13.25 4.54
CA ILE A 161 1.53 14.57 3.90
C ILE A 161 3.03 14.86 3.68
N LEU A 162 3.89 14.35 4.56
CA LEU A 162 5.34 14.48 4.41
C LEU A 162 5.83 13.87 3.09
N ALA A 163 5.25 12.72 2.68
CA ALA A 163 5.55 12.07 1.41
C ALA A 163 5.29 13.00 0.21
N VAL A 164 4.13 13.65 0.23
CA VAL A 164 3.75 14.61 -0.81
C VAL A 164 4.74 15.77 -0.85
N SER A 165 5.14 16.28 0.32
CA SER A 165 6.10 17.39 0.41
C SER A 165 7.50 16.99 -0.13
N TYR A 166 7.94 15.76 0.11
CA TYR A 166 9.24 15.28 -0.34
C TYR A 166 9.26 15.06 -1.84
N VAL A 167 8.21 14.44 -2.39
CA VAL A 167 8.07 14.28 -3.84
C VAL A 167 8.03 15.64 -4.55
N MET A 168 7.33 16.63 -4.00
CA MET A 168 7.33 18.00 -4.55
C MET A 168 8.73 18.63 -4.54
N LYS A 169 9.43 18.59 -3.40
CA LYS A 169 10.80 19.13 -3.28
C LYS A 169 11.79 18.45 -4.22
N ALA A 170 11.68 17.14 -4.39
CA ALA A 170 12.50 16.39 -5.34
C ALA A 170 12.16 16.76 -6.80
N ALA A 171 10.87 16.92 -7.13
CA ALA A 171 10.46 17.34 -8.45
C ALA A 171 10.89 18.77 -8.81
N GLU A 172 10.98 19.68 -7.83
CA GLU A 172 11.51 21.05 -8.03
C GLU A 172 12.97 21.04 -8.52
N LYS A 173 13.79 20.08 -8.10
CA LYS A 173 15.15 19.88 -8.61
C LYS A 173 15.16 19.50 -10.11
N LEU A 174 14.04 19.02 -10.66
CA LEU A 174 13.86 18.60 -12.06
C LEU A 174 13.11 19.63 -12.91
N SER A 175 13.27 20.92 -12.63
CA SER A 175 12.59 22.01 -13.37
C SER A 175 12.81 22.02 -14.89
N ASP A 176 13.85 21.34 -15.37
CA ASP A 176 14.12 21.16 -16.81
C ASP A 176 13.21 20.12 -17.47
N TYR A 177 12.71 19.15 -16.70
CA TYR A 177 11.93 18.01 -17.21
C TYR A 177 10.48 18.01 -16.74
N ILE A 178 10.23 18.51 -15.52
CA ILE A 178 8.93 18.48 -14.85
C ILE A 178 8.50 19.89 -14.49
N VAL A 179 7.22 20.16 -14.73
CA VAL A 179 6.51 21.35 -14.28
C VAL A 179 5.79 21.01 -12.99
N VAL A 180 6.21 21.64 -11.91
CA VAL A 180 5.56 21.59 -10.60
C VAL A 180 4.55 22.73 -10.53
N SER A 181 3.29 22.44 -10.19
CA SER A 181 2.30 23.50 -10.00
C SER A 181 2.41 24.05 -8.57
N PRO A 182 2.63 25.37 -8.37
CA PRO A 182 2.81 25.93 -7.03
C PRO A 182 1.51 25.96 -6.20
N HIS A 183 0.34 25.87 -6.84
CA HIS A 183 -0.97 25.97 -6.19
C HIS A 183 -1.73 24.63 -6.14
N ALA A 184 -1.11 23.56 -6.63
CA ALA A 184 -1.71 22.24 -6.74
C ALA A 184 -0.61 21.20 -6.58
N ALA A 185 -0.77 20.21 -5.69
CA ALA A 185 0.17 19.10 -5.57
C ALA A 185 0.03 18.17 -6.77
N SER A 186 0.54 18.63 -7.91
CA SER A 186 0.53 17.93 -9.19
C SER A 186 1.83 18.15 -9.94
N LEU A 187 2.25 17.09 -10.63
CA LEU A 187 3.43 17.07 -11.47
C LEU A 187 3.01 16.84 -12.92
N ARG A 188 3.61 17.59 -13.85
CA ARG A 188 3.37 17.42 -15.29
C ARG A 188 4.70 17.41 -16.03
N ARG A 189 4.83 16.56 -17.06
CA ARG A 189 6.01 16.61 -17.94
C ARG A 189 6.05 17.93 -18.71
N LYS A 190 7.23 18.54 -18.83
CA LYS A 190 7.44 19.80 -19.56
C LYS A 190 7.32 19.61 -21.07
N SER A 191 7.92 18.55 -21.60
CA SER A 191 7.77 18.13 -22.98
C SER A 191 6.58 17.17 -23.12
N PRO A 192 5.72 17.33 -24.14
CA PRO A 192 4.65 16.36 -24.39
C PRO A 192 5.21 14.97 -24.74
N TYR A 193 4.44 13.92 -24.47
CA TYR A 193 4.76 12.58 -24.93
C TYR A 193 4.69 12.51 -26.47
N PRO A 194 5.49 11.64 -27.12
CA PRO A 194 5.40 11.40 -28.55
C PRO A 194 3.96 11.04 -28.98
N PRO A 195 3.43 11.61 -30.08
CA PRO A 195 2.05 11.36 -30.53
C PRO A 195 1.71 9.88 -30.71
N ALA A 196 2.67 9.08 -31.21
CA ALA A 196 2.51 7.64 -31.38
C ALA A 196 2.16 6.91 -30.08
N ILE A 197 2.67 7.38 -28.94
CA ILE A 197 2.32 6.82 -27.62
C ILE A 197 0.90 7.23 -27.26
N ILE A 198 0.53 8.50 -27.45
CA ILE A 198 -0.79 9.04 -27.10
C ILE A 198 -1.92 8.37 -27.90
N GLU A 199 -1.72 8.18 -29.21
CA GLU A 199 -2.71 7.55 -30.09
C GLU A 199 -2.99 6.08 -29.71
N GLY A 200 -1.99 5.38 -29.20
CA GLY A 200 -2.13 4.00 -28.71
C GLY A 200 -2.87 3.86 -27.37
N LEU A 201 -3.15 4.96 -26.67
CA LEU A 201 -3.78 4.97 -25.34
C LEU A 201 -5.30 5.22 -25.37
N ALA A 202 -5.88 5.46 -26.54
CA ALA A 202 -7.29 5.76 -26.68
C ALA A 202 -8.16 4.50 -26.49
N THR A 203 -8.40 4.11 -25.24
CA THR A 203 -9.38 3.09 -24.89
C THR A 203 -10.65 3.78 -24.37
N HIS A 204 -11.79 3.51 -25.00
CA HIS A 204 -13.08 3.89 -24.45
C HIS A 204 -13.42 3.02 -23.25
N VAL A 205 -13.47 3.63 -22.07
CA VAL A 205 -14.04 3.02 -20.86
C VAL A 205 -15.47 3.54 -20.72
N GLU A 206 -16.42 2.64 -20.48
CA GLU A 206 -17.81 3.01 -20.18
C GLU A 206 -17.88 3.80 -18.86
N SER A 207 -18.88 4.67 -18.71
CA SER A 207 -19.10 5.39 -17.44
C SER A 207 -19.44 4.40 -16.32
N ILE A 208 -18.66 4.42 -15.25
CA ILE A 208 -18.80 3.54 -14.10
C ILE A 208 -19.40 4.33 -12.93
N LYS A 209 -20.39 3.73 -12.27
CA LYS A 209 -20.93 4.24 -11.00
C LYS A 209 -20.45 3.35 -9.86
N VAL A 210 -19.72 3.93 -8.91
CA VAL A 210 -19.18 3.22 -7.76
C VAL A 210 -19.79 3.75 -6.47
N GLU A 211 -20.31 2.87 -5.62
CA GLU A 211 -20.76 3.24 -4.29
C GLU A 211 -19.58 3.45 -3.34
N ALA A 212 -19.62 4.56 -2.61
CA ALA A 212 -18.63 4.95 -1.63
C ALA A 212 -19.32 5.52 -0.38
N VAL A 213 -18.53 5.81 0.66
CA VAL A 213 -19.04 6.34 1.93
C VAL A 213 -18.39 7.69 2.22
N HIS A 214 -19.20 8.72 2.40
CA HIS A 214 -18.76 10.05 2.81
C HIS A 214 -18.86 10.18 4.33
N ILE A 215 -17.73 10.43 4.97
CA ILE A 215 -17.56 10.67 6.40
C ILE A 215 -17.39 12.17 6.60
N LYS A 216 -18.48 12.86 6.95
CA LYS A 216 -18.46 14.32 7.17
C LYS A 216 -17.92 14.65 8.55
N CYS A 217 -17.02 15.62 8.60
CA CYS A 217 -16.50 16.19 9.84
C CYS A 217 -17.32 17.42 10.23
N THR A 218 -18.20 17.29 11.23
CA THR A 218 -19.00 18.42 11.72
C THR A 218 -18.38 19.01 12.99
N LYS A 219 -18.56 20.33 13.20
CA LYS A 219 -18.00 21.07 14.36
C LYS A 219 -18.55 20.64 15.73
N ARG A 220 -19.50 19.70 15.79
CA ARG A 220 -20.20 19.27 17.03
C ARG A 220 -19.91 17.81 17.39
N ASP A 221 -18.83 17.22 16.87
CA ASP A 221 -18.47 15.80 17.05
C ASP A 221 -19.56 14.79 16.60
N GLU A 222 -20.61 15.28 15.93
CA GLU A 222 -21.62 14.45 15.26
C GLU A 222 -21.13 14.18 13.84
N GLU A 223 -20.21 13.22 13.71
CA GLU A 223 -19.75 12.79 12.39
C GLU A 223 -20.87 12.02 11.69
N VAL A 224 -21.37 12.58 10.59
CA VAL A 224 -22.43 11.98 9.80
C VAL A 224 -21.80 11.14 8.69
N VAL A 225 -22.22 9.88 8.60
CA VAL A 225 -21.73 8.95 7.58
C VAL A 225 -22.85 8.70 6.60
N GLU A 226 -22.65 9.08 5.34
CA GLU A 226 -23.64 9.00 4.27
C GLU A 226 -23.11 8.18 3.09
N PRO A 227 -23.97 7.43 2.38
CA PRO A 227 -23.59 6.81 1.13
C PRO A 227 -23.46 7.89 0.04
N VAL A 228 -22.45 7.75 -0.80
CA VAL A 228 -22.22 8.62 -1.97
C VAL A 228 -21.95 7.76 -3.20
N ILE A 229 -22.36 8.24 -4.36
CA ILE A 229 -22.09 7.57 -5.64
C ILE A 229 -21.03 8.39 -6.38
N LEU A 230 -19.92 7.75 -6.72
CA LEU A 230 -18.87 8.28 -7.57
C LEU A 230 -19.23 7.96 -9.02
N ASP A 231 -19.38 9.00 -9.85
CA ASP A 231 -19.61 8.86 -11.28
C ASP A 231 -18.27 9.07 -12.00
N ILE A 232 -17.73 7.99 -12.55
CA ILE A 232 -16.39 7.94 -13.14
C ILE A 232 -16.56 7.68 -14.63
N SER A 233 -16.33 8.71 -15.44
CA SER A 233 -16.36 8.64 -16.90
C SER A 233 -14.95 8.46 -17.48
N SER A 234 -14.84 8.01 -18.73
CA SER A 234 -13.53 7.77 -19.38
C SER A 234 -12.71 9.04 -19.66
N ASP A 235 -13.37 10.19 -19.77
CA ASP A 235 -12.77 11.51 -19.95
C ASP A 235 -12.35 12.15 -18.62
N ARG A 236 -12.76 11.57 -17.48
CA ARG A 236 -12.45 12.09 -16.16
C ARG A 236 -11.58 11.13 -15.38
N TYR A 237 -10.51 11.66 -14.81
CA TYR A 237 -9.70 10.90 -13.89
C TYR A 237 -10.47 10.65 -12.59
N TYR A 238 -10.44 9.41 -12.06
CA TYR A 238 -11.32 9.03 -10.94
C TYR A 238 -11.13 9.89 -9.67
N LEU A 239 -9.91 10.40 -9.41
CA LEU A 239 -9.69 11.31 -8.29
C LEU A 239 -10.37 12.67 -8.50
N ASP A 240 -10.67 13.08 -9.72
CA ASP A 240 -11.46 14.30 -9.97
C ASP A 240 -12.92 14.11 -9.53
N ALA A 241 -13.49 12.91 -9.70
CA ALA A 241 -14.84 12.59 -9.21
C ALA A 241 -14.86 12.58 -7.67
N ILE A 242 -13.81 12.08 -7.03
CA ILE A 242 -13.65 12.10 -5.57
C ILE A 242 -13.47 13.54 -5.07
N ALA A 243 -12.61 14.34 -5.72
CA ALA A 243 -12.39 15.74 -5.39
C ALA A 243 -13.70 16.54 -5.43
N GLU A 244 -14.51 16.34 -6.46
CA GLU A 244 -15.82 16.99 -6.60
C GLU A 244 -16.75 16.65 -5.43
N LYS A 245 -16.80 15.39 -5.00
CA LYS A 245 -17.62 14.97 -3.84
C LYS A 245 -17.11 15.50 -2.50
N LEU A 246 -15.82 15.80 -2.39
CA LEU A 246 -15.21 16.49 -1.24
C LEU A 246 -15.33 18.02 -1.31
N GLY A 247 -15.93 18.58 -2.38
CA GLY A 247 -16.01 20.03 -2.57
C GLY A 247 -14.69 20.70 -2.97
N LEU A 248 -13.71 19.90 -3.42
CA LEU A 248 -12.41 20.36 -3.89
C LEU A 248 -12.44 20.73 -5.36
N LYS A 249 -11.52 21.61 -5.78
CA LYS A 249 -11.46 22.07 -7.16
C LYS A 249 -10.77 21.07 -8.08
N ASP A 250 -9.78 20.33 -7.58
CA ASP A 250 -8.90 19.49 -8.39
C ASP A 250 -8.44 18.23 -7.62
N ALA A 251 -8.26 17.11 -8.33
CA ALA A 251 -7.66 15.89 -7.79
C ALA A 251 -6.29 16.09 -7.11
N SER A 252 -5.53 17.10 -7.52
CA SER A 252 -4.26 17.49 -6.88
C SER A 252 -4.39 17.96 -5.43
N GLN A 253 -5.60 18.22 -4.95
CA GLN A 253 -5.88 18.56 -3.55
C GLN A 253 -6.33 17.33 -2.74
N VAL A 254 -6.43 16.15 -3.36
CA VAL A 254 -6.88 14.92 -2.71
C VAL A 254 -5.68 14.17 -2.16
N MET A 255 -5.74 13.84 -0.87
CA MET A 255 -4.84 12.92 -0.19
C MET A 255 -5.37 11.50 -0.26
N ILE A 256 -4.48 10.51 -0.36
CA ILE A 256 -4.82 9.09 -0.41
C ILE A 256 -4.20 8.40 0.81
N SER A 257 -5.04 7.79 1.65
CA SER A 257 -4.57 6.99 2.78
C SER A 257 -3.88 5.71 2.31
N ARG A 258 -3.21 5.04 3.25
CA ARG A 258 -2.85 3.63 3.05
C ARG A 258 -4.09 2.76 2.93
N GLU A 259 -3.90 1.57 2.38
CA GLU A 259 -4.95 0.57 2.27
C GLU A 259 -5.36 0.07 3.66
N ILE A 260 -6.68 -0.03 3.91
CA ILE A 260 -7.23 -0.24 5.26
C ILE A 260 -7.24 -1.71 5.69
N SER A 261 -7.09 -2.67 4.76
CA SER A 261 -7.02 -4.10 5.10
C SER A 261 -6.57 -4.96 3.91
N ASN A 262 -6.08 -6.17 4.17
CA ASN A 262 -5.68 -7.16 3.15
C ASN A 262 -6.87 -7.82 2.41
N THR A 263 -8.13 -7.54 2.78
CA THR A 263 -9.32 -8.22 2.25
C THR A 263 -10.19 -7.34 1.35
N SER A 264 -9.95 -6.03 1.33
CA SER A 264 -10.59 -5.08 0.41
C SER A 264 -9.62 -3.93 0.13
N SER A 265 -9.43 -3.57 -1.14
CA SER A 265 -8.57 -2.47 -1.61
C SER A 265 -9.08 -1.06 -1.30
N CYS A 266 -9.80 -0.94 -0.18
CA CYS A 266 -10.39 0.28 0.34
C CYS A 266 -9.31 1.25 0.81
N ARG A 267 -9.47 2.51 0.38
CA ARG A 267 -8.66 3.66 0.81
C ARG A 267 -9.58 4.80 1.23
N VAL A 268 -9.09 5.65 2.11
CA VAL A 268 -9.74 6.91 2.46
C VAL A 268 -9.08 8.04 1.71
N TYR A 269 -9.93 8.87 1.13
CA TYR A 269 -9.56 10.05 0.37
C TYR A 269 -10.01 11.28 1.15
N SER A 270 -9.10 12.22 1.40
CA SER A 270 -9.38 13.44 2.16
C SER A 270 -8.74 14.65 1.47
N ALA A 271 -8.99 15.86 1.98
CA ALA A 271 -8.27 17.05 1.51
C ALA A 271 -6.81 17.07 2.00
N ILE A 272 -5.92 17.70 1.22
CA ILE A 272 -4.56 18.04 1.66
C ILE A 272 -4.61 19.38 2.42
N PRO A 273 -4.34 19.41 3.74
CA PRO A 273 -4.60 20.57 4.61
C PRO A 273 -3.91 21.88 4.21
N ASN A 274 -2.76 21.82 3.54
CA ASN A 274 -1.95 23.00 3.19
C ASN A 274 -2.24 23.56 1.79
N LEU A 275 -3.17 22.95 1.03
CA LEU A 275 -3.47 23.32 -0.36
C LEU A 275 -4.94 23.70 -0.58
N THR A 276 -5.76 23.61 0.46
CA THR A 276 -7.13 24.12 0.46
C THR A 276 -7.11 25.61 0.82
N SER A 277 -7.46 26.46 -0.15
CA SER A 277 -7.45 27.92 0.00
C SER A 277 -8.56 28.47 0.90
N SER A 278 -9.28 27.62 1.65
CA SER A 278 -10.30 28.08 2.59
C SER A 278 -9.63 28.40 3.92
N ASN A 279 -9.43 29.69 4.20
CA ASN A 279 -9.02 30.22 5.50
C ASN A 279 -10.00 29.92 6.66
N ASP A 280 -11.03 29.12 6.43
CA ASP A 280 -11.94 28.66 7.45
C ASP A 280 -11.56 27.25 7.85
N LEU A 281 -10.90 27.17 9.02
CA LEU A 281 -10.63 25.99 9.83
C LEU A 281 -9.35 25.24 9.42
N LYS A 282 -8.40 25.17 10.36
CA LYS A 282 -7.71 23.90 10.60
C LYS A 282 -8.81 22.86 10.69
N GLU A 283 -9.01 22.10 9.62
CA GLU A 283 -10.11 21.15 9.54
C GLU A 283 -10.02 20.25 10.78
N SER A 284 -11.12 20.17 11.52
CA SER A 284 -11.20 19.34 12.71
C SER A 284 -10.81 17.91 12.36
N ARG A 285 -10.14 17.23 13.30
CA ARG A 285 -9.78 15.84 13.12
C ARG A 285 -11.06 15.02 12.96
N ASN A 286 -11.13 14.23 11.89
CA ASN A 286 -12.21 13.30 11.65
C ASN A 286 -11.87 11.99 12.37
N ALA A 287 -12.44 11.81 13.56
CA ALA A 287 -12.18 10.69 14.45
C ALA A 287 -12.58 9.36 13.82
N LYS A 288 -13.75 9.25 13.16
CA LYS A 288 -14.14 8.02 12.44
C LYS A 288 -13.19 7.70 11.31
N ALA A 289 -12.83 8.67 10.46
CA ALA A 289 -11.89 8.42 9.36
C ALA A 289 -10.51 8.03 9.89
N SER A 290 -9.99 8.75 10.90
CA SER A 290 -8.70 8.47 11.53
C SER A 290 -8.67 7.09 12.20
N PHE A 291 -9.79 6.69 12.83
CA PHE A 291 -9.94 5.36 13.43
C PHE A 291 -9.93 4.26 12.36
N VAL A 292 -10.65 4.45 11.25
CA VAL A 292 -10.67 3.51 10.12
C VAL A 292 -9.27 3.35 9.49
N CYS A 293 -8.48 4.42 9.42
CA CYS A 293 -7.13 4.37 8.87
C CYS A 293 -6.04 3.91 9.87
N CYS A 294 -6.45 3.45 11.07
CA CYS A 294 -5.61 2.78 12.08
C CYS A 294 -4.26 3.44 12.42
N GLY A 295 -4.21 4.77 12.58
CA GLY A 295 -2.97 5.47 12.96
C GLY A 295 -2.50 6.53 11.96
N GLN A 296 -3.32 6.84 10.95
CA GLN A 296 -3.17 8.07 10.16
C GLN A 296 -4.22 9.08 10.61
N ASP A 297 -3.78 10.29 10.95
CA ASP A 297 -4.70 11.38 11.29
C ASP A 297 -5.28 12.00 10.03
N ILE A 298 -6.60 11.97 9.94
CA ILE A 298 -7.37 12.53 8.84
C ILE A 298 -8.11 13.76 9.33
N HIS A 299 -7.99 14.82 8.56
CA HIS A 299 -8.61 16.11 8.81
C HIS A 299 -9.71 16.36 7.78
N GLY A 300 -10.81 16.95 8.25
CA GLY A 300 -11.92 17.36 7.38
C GLY A 300 -12.77 16.20 6.88
N ASP A 301 -13.51 16.49 5.81
CA ASP A 301 -14.37 15.52 5.17
C ASP A 301 -13.54 14.45 4.44
N ALA A 302 -14.03 13.22 4.46
CA ALA A 302 -13.31 12.09 3.91
C ALA A 302 -14.25 11.12 3.17
N ILE A 303 -13.76 10.52 2.08
CA ILE A 303 -14.48 9.51 1.31
C ILE A 303 -13.76 8.18 1.44
N LEU A 304 -14.45 7.15 1.92
CA LEU A 304 -14.00 5.77 1.85
C LEU A 304 -14.49 5.15 0.55
N ALA A 305 -13.57 4.71 -0.30
CA ALA A 305 -13.90 4.02 -1.55
C ALA A 305 -12.89 2.91 -1.88
N SER A 306 -13.36 1.91 -2.62
CA SER A 306 -12.53 0.86 -3.22
C SER A 306 -12.46 1.12 -4.71
N VAL A 307 -11.50 1.95 -5.12
CA VAL A 307 -11.27 2.35 -6.52
C VAL A 307 -9.78 2.53 -6.72
N GLY A 308 -9.22 1.96 -7.80
CA GLY A 308 -7.82 2.18 -8.17
C GLY A 308 -7.40 1.36 -9.39
N TYR A 309 -6.25 1.70 -9.95
CA TYR A 309 -5.65 0.90 -11.02
C TYR A 309 -4.80 -0.21 -10.42
N THR A 310 -4.83 -1.39 -11.02
CA THR A 310 -3.87 -2.45 -10.71
C THR A 310 -2.79 -2.52 -11.78
N GLY A 311 -1.64 -3.12 -11.44
CA GLY A 311 -0.56 -3.33 -12.41
C GLY A 311 -0.87 -4.38 -13.48
N ARG A 312 -2.03 -5.06 -13.40
CA ARG A 312 -2.39 -6.18 -14.29
C ARG A 312 -3.29 -5.76 -15.45
N SER A 313 -4.03 -4.67 -15.33
CA SER A 313 -4.91 -4.12 -16.36
C SER A 313 -4.81 -2.59 -16.45
N HIS A 314 -5.28 -2.02 -17.56
CA HIS A 314 -5.48 -0.56 -17.67
C HIS A 314 -6.85 -0.13 -17.16
N ASP A 315 -7.70 -1.10 -16.82
CA ASP A 315 -9.05 -0.86 -16.34
C ASP A 315 -9.02 -0.43 -14.88
N LEU A 316 -9.98 0.42 -14.53
CA LEU A 316 -10.15 0.87 -13.16
C LEU A 316 -10.84 -0.24 -12.37
N GLU A 317 -10.12 -0.87 -11.45
CA GLU A 317 -10.71 -1.83 -10.52
C GLU A 317 -11.50 -1.08 -9.45
N HIS A 318 -12.69 -1.59 -9.14
CA HIS A 318 -13.57 -0.99 -8.14
C HIS A 318 -14.43 -2.02 -7.44
N ASP A 319 -14.81 -1.72 -6.21
CA ASP A 319 -15.84 -2.42 -5.45
C ASP A 319 -16.80 -1.43 -4.79
N ASN A 320 -18.06 -1.83 -4.63
CA ASN A 320 -19.06 -1.02 -3.97
C ASN A 320 -18.87 -1.02 -2.44
N VAL A 321 -18.55 0.14 -1.89
CA VAL A 321 -18.45 0.36 -0.45
C VAL A 321 -19.76 0.94 0.06
N THR A 322 -20.56 0.08 0.68
CA THR A 322 -21.84 0.48 1.32
C THR A 322 -21.63 0.92 2.77
N LEU A 323 -22.63 1.59 3.35
CA LEU A 323 -22.68 1.84 4.80
C LEU A 323 -22.53 0.56 5.62
N LYS A 324 -23.14 -0.55 5.16
CA LYS A 324 -23.02 -1.85 5.83
C LYS A 324 -21.57 -2.33 5.83
N SER A 325 -20.86 -2.19 4.72
CA SER A 325 -19.44 -2.52 4.61
C SER A 325 -18.60 -1.66 5.57
N PHE A 326 -18.87 -0.35 5.63
CA PHE A 326 -18.20 0.57 6.53
C PHE A 326 -18.34 0.19 8.02
N TYR A 327 -19.58 -0.01 8.51
CA TYR A 327 -19.80 -0.40 9.90
C TYR A 327 -19.25 -1.79 10.23
N ARG A 328 -19.25 -2.73 9.27
CA ARG A 328 -18.62 -4.04 9.45
C ARG A 328 -17.10 -3.91 9.62
N SER A 329 -16.44 -3.08 8.82
CA SER A 329 -15.01 -2.82 8.94
C SER A 329 -14.67 -2.13 10.25
N LEU A 330 -15.45 -1.13 10.68
CA LEU A 330 -15.31 -0.51 12.00
C LEU A 330 -15.40 -1.52 13.14
N TYR A 331 -16.37 -2.43 13.09
CA TYR A 331 -16.54 -3.45 14.11
C TYR A 331 -15.35 -4.43 14.12
N GLN A 332 -14.85 -4.86 12.95
CA GLN A 332 -13.67 -5.70 12.86
C GLN A 332 -12.41 -5.02 13.40
N LEU A 333 -12.19 -3.74 13.08
CA LEU A 333 -11.07 -2.95 13.60
C LEU A 333 -11.17 -2.75 15.11
N PHE A 334 -12.39 -2.51 15.63
CA PHE A 334 -12.63 -2.42 17.06
C PHE A 334 -12.32 -3.75 17.78
N LEU A 335 -12.81 -4.88 17.25
CA LEU A 335 -12.49 -6.20 17.78
C LEU A 335 -10.99 -6.49 17.70
N PHE A 336 -10.34 -6.16 16.59
CA PHE A 336 -8.89 -6.34 16.45
C PHE A 336 -8.12 -5.51 17.47
N ASN A 337 -8.47 -4.25 17.70
CA ASN A 337 -7.81 -3.42 18.73
C ASN A 337 -8.09 -3.90 20.16
N MET A 338 -9.28 -4.43 20.43
CA MET A 338 -9.66 -4.93 21.75
C MET A 338 -9.06 -6.30 22.08
N PHE A 339 -9.02 -7.21 21.10
CA PHE A 339 -8.61 -8.60 21.30
C PHE A 339 -7.23 -8.93 20.70
N GLY A 340 -6.66 -8.05 19.87
CA GLY A 340 -5.32 -8.20 19.27
C GLY A 340 -4.15 -8.00 20.25
N PHE A 341 -4.42 -7.61 21.50
CA PHE A 341 -3.46 -7.72 22.61
C PHE A 341 -3.49 -9.10 23.30
N LEU A 342 -4.39 -9.99 22.91
CA LEU A 342 -4.38 -11.42 23.25
C LEU A 342 -3.93 -12.22 22.03
N GLY A 343 -2.65 -12.06 21.68
CA GLY A 343 -1.95 -13.08 20.91
C GLY A 343 -2.05 -14.41 21.66
N ASP A 344 -2.42 -15.45 20.93
CA ASP A 344 -2.69 -16.82 21.39
C ASP A 344 -3.97 -17.05 22.19
N SER A 345 -5.14 -16.77 21.61
CA SER A 345 -6.25 -17.73 21.52
C SER A 345 -7.56 -17.04 21.13
N LEU A 346 -7.93 -17.07 19.86
CA LEU A 346 -9.33 -16.91 19.48
C LEU A 346 -9.62 -17.73 18.23
N HIS A 347 -10.08 -18.96 18.50
CA HIS A 347 -10.72 -19.83 17.51
C HIS A 347 -11.99 -19.18 16.97
N VAL A 348 -12.20 -19.41 15.67
CA VAL A 348 -13.35 -19.03 14.84
C VAL A 348 -14.68 -19.30 15.56
N LEU A 349 -15.45 -18.23 15.84
CA LEU A 349 -16.87 -18.34 16.17
C LEU A 349 -17.68 -18.49 14.87
N SER A 350 -18.11 -19.71 14.58
CA SER A 350 -19.15 -19.98 13.58
C SER A 350 -20.53 -19.84 14.24
N PRO A 351 -21.54 -19.23 13.59
CA PRO A 351 -22.88 -19.11 14.16
C PRO A 351 -23.56 -20.47 14.19
N ALA A 352 -23.82 -21.00 15.39
CA ALA A 352 -24.74 -22.11 15.56
C ALA A 352 -26.18 -21.61 15.34
N THR A 353 -26.85 -22.23 14.38
CA THR A 353 -28.26 -22.07 14.05
C THR A 353 -29.16 -22.09 15.30
N THR A 354 -30.02 -21.08 15.39
CA THR A 354 -31.09 -20.94 16.37
C THR A 354 -32.08 -22.11 16.32
N SER A 355 -32.27 -22.76 17.46
CA SER A 355 -33.59 -23.26 17.87
C SER A 355 -33.72 -23.19 19.38
N GLY A 356 -34.63 -22.33 19.86
CA GLY A 356 -35.27 -22.45 21.17
C GLY A 356 -34.44 -22.09 22.41
N THR A 357 -34.76 -20.94 22.99
CA THR A 357 -34.68 -20.62 24.43
C THR A 357 -33.35 -20.88 25.17
N GLY A 358 -32.61 -19.80 25.43
CA GLY A 358 -31.60 -19.72 26.50
C GLY A 358 -30.15 -19.82 26.01
N VAL A 359 -29.44 -18.69 25.97
CA VAL A 359 -27.99 -18.67 25.73
C VAL A 359 -27.29 -18.87 27.07
N TYR A 360 -26.73 -20.07 27.29
CA TYR A 360 -25.72 -20.32 28.31
C TYR A 360 -24.36 -20.45 27.61
N TYR A 361 -23.40 -19.60 27.99
CA TYR A 361 -22.00 -19.76 27.59
C TYR A 361 -21.32 -20.72 28.55
N ILE A 362 -20.88 -21.89 28.05
CA ILE A 362 -20.02 -22.81 28.79
C ILE A 362 -18.58 -22.53 28.39
N TYR A 363 -17.77 -22.09 29.35
CA TYR A 363 -16.31 -22.10 29.25
C TYR A 363 -15.82 -23.53 29.47
N SER A 364 -15.04 -24.06 28.53
CA SER A 364 -14.27 -25.30 28.75
C SER A 364 -12.79 -24.99 28.52
N SER A 365 -12.03 -25.06 29.61
CA SER A 365 -10.57 -24.96 29.63
C SER A 365 -9.98 -26.35 29.44
N CYS A 366 -9.02 -26.50 28.52
CA CYS A 366 -8.04 -27.60 28.52
C CYS A 366 -6.64 -27.01 28.39
#